data_AF-A0A9C9TC25-F1
#
_entry.id   AF-A0A9C9TC25-F1
#
_cell.length_a   1.000
_cell.length_b   1.000
_cell.length_c   1.000
_cell.angle_alpha   90.00
_cell.angle_beta   90.00
_cell.angle_gamma   90.00
#
_symmetry.space_group_name_H-M   'P 1'
#
loop_
_entity.id
_entity.type
_entity.pdbx_description
1 polymer ?
#
loop_
_entity_poly.entity_id
_entity_poly.type
_entity_poly.pdbx_seq_one_letter_code
_entity_poly.pdbx_strand_id
1 'polypeptide(L)'
;MTRKSKKRRRGKRGKSGRTSSRPASMRKLAQAGYEVRAFEISDEIEETYKPGIAEEMADATLLLKTGHLIEARDAFQSIIQREPQIREAYANLAVAYLQLGDQEAAEALWREAIDVFPRYVFPRANLAQRCLRRGRVDEAESLLKPLEKVRRFHSGEFRFYVLTYSDVLAAQGNYAAALSWLNLLSKALPRSPGVWPRRVRYWIGRLLHRKQPSQSQMG
;
A
#
# COMPACT_ATOMS: atom_id res chain seq x y z
N MET A 1 -74.37 -4.67 5.47
CA MET A 1 -74.21 -3.29 5.98
C MET A 1 -73.05 -3.25 6.98
N THR A 2 -72.25 -2.18 6.90
CA THR A 2 -71.42 -1.55 7.97
C THR A 2 -70.20 -2.25 8.61
N ARG A 3 -69.02 -1.81 8.12
CA ARG A 3 -67.87 -1.21 8.85
C ARG A 3 -67.49 -1.72 10.27
N LYS A 4 -66.22 -2.11 10.45
CA LYS A 4 -65.22 -1.30 11.21
C LYS A 4 -63.79 -1.86 11.16
N SER A 5 -62.86 -0.92 11.35
CA SER A 5 -61.42 -0.95 11.12
C SER A 5 -60.55 -1.52 12.24
N LYS A 6 -59.31 -1.86 11.85
CA LYS A 6 -58.01 -1.67 12.55
C LYS A 6 -57.71 -2.54 13.79
N LYS A 7 -56.63 -3.33 13.67
CA LYS A 7 -55.41 -3.07 14.47
C LYS A 7 -54.17 -3.76 13.89
N ARG A 8 -53.15 -2.93 13.65
CA ARG A 8 -51.76 -3.28 13.32
C ARG A 8 -51.17 -4.24 14.36
N ARG A 9 -50.53 -5.32 13.92
CA ARG A 9 -49.46 -5.99 14.66
C ARG A 9 -48.14 -5.77 13.91
N ARG A 10 -47.33 -4.84 14.42
CA ARG A 10 -45.93 -4.65 14.02
C ARG A 10 -45.16 -5.91 14.41
N GLY A 11 -44.63 -6.62 13.43
CA GLY A 11 -43.64 -7.68 13.67
C GLY A 11 -42.36 -7.09 14.26
N LYS A 12 -41.97 -7.57 15.45
CA LYS A 12 -40.61 -7.43 15.98
C LYS A 12 -39.67 -8.20 15.04
N ARG A 13 -38.89 -7.52 14.20
CA ARG A 13 -37.66 -8.08 13.63
C ARG A 13 -36.50 -7.64 14.51
N GLY A 14 -35.88 -8.62 15.16
CA GLY A 14 -34.79 -8.44 16.09
C GLY A 14 -33.59 -7.76 15.42
N LYS A 15 -32.96 -6.87 16.18
CA LYS A 15 -31.60 -6.39 15.94
C LYS A 15 -30.66 -7.60 16.04
N SER A 16 -30.23 -8.18 14.93
CA SER A 16 -29.06 -9.05 14.92
C SER A 16 -27.82 -8.17 14.81
N GLY A 17 -27.21 -7.85 15.95
CA GLY A 17 -25.86 -7.32 15.98
C GLY A 17 -24.92 -8.33 15.34
N ARG A 18 -24.37 -7.99 14.17
CA ARG A 18 -23.14 -8.64 13.69
C ARG A 18 -21.98 -8.04 14.44
N THR A 19 -21.74 -8.55 15.65
CA THR A 19 -20.41 -8.50 16.23
C THR A 19 -19.54 -9.45 15.42
N SER A 20 -18.84 -8.93 14.40
CA SER A 20 -17.78 -9.68 13.74
C SER A 20 -16.64 -9.85 14.76
N SER A 21 -16.61 -11.02 15.39
CA SER A 21 -15.56 -11.37 16.34
C SER A 21 -14.22 -11.40 15.58
N ARG A 22 -13.31 -10.49 15.95
CA ARG A 22 -11.96 -10.39 15.38
C ARG A 22 -11.23 -11.75 15.49
N PRO A 23 -10.60 -12.24 14.40
CA PRO A 23 -9.76 -13.43 14.44
C PRO A 23 -8.67 -13.31 15.53
N ALA A 24 -8.36 -14.40 16.23
CA ALA A 24 -7.40 -14.41 17.35
C ALA A 24 -6.03 -13.81 16.99
N SER A 25 -5.62 -13.89 15.72
CA SER A 25 -4.37 -13.31 15.25
C SER A 25 -4.38 -11.77 15.16
N MET A 26 -5.56 -11.14 15.06
CA MET A 26 -5.73 -9.68 15.12
C MET A 26 -5.75 -9.15 16.57
N ARG A 27 -6.11 -9.99 17.55
CA ARG A 27 -6.06 -9.63 18.99
C ARG A 27 -4.62 -9.56 19.51
N LYS A 28 -3.73 -10.44 19.03
CA LYS A 28 -2.30 -10.42 19.40
C LYS A 28 -1.54 -9.20 18.88
N LEU A 29 -1.93 -8.65 17.72
CA LEU A 29 -1.31 -7.44 17.17
C LEU A 29 -1.68 -6.18 17.98
N ALA A 30 -2.89 -6.14 18.56
CA ALA A 30 -3.33 -5.05 19.43
C ALA A 30 -2.55 -5.00 20.76
N GLN A 31 -2.10 -6.16 21.28
CA GLN A 31 -1.27 -6.23 22.49
C GLN A 31 0.15 -5.67 22.32
N ALA A 32 0.62 -5.52 21.07
CA ALA A 32 1.92 -4.93 20.75
C ALA A 32 1.87 -3.40 20.56
N GLY A 33 0.79 -2.73 20.98
CA GLY A 33 0.66 -1.27 20.89
C GLY A 33 0.24 -0.73 19.52
N TYR A 34 0.03 -1.59 18.52
CA TYR A 34 -0.53 -1.21 17.23
C TYR A 34 -2.03 -1.46 17.26
N GLU A 35 -2.84 -0.44 17.57
CA GLU A 35 -4.26 -0.46 17.23
C GLU A 35 -4.39 -0.66 15.71
N VAL A 36 -4.51 -1.91 15.25
CA VAL A 36 -4.92 -2.22 13.87
C VAL A 36 -6.42 -1.87 13.77
N ARG A 37 -6.68 -0.57 13.70
CA ARG A 37 -7.90 0.02 13.16
C ARG A 37 -7.95 -0.44 11.70
N ALA A 38 -8.82 -1.41 11.44
CA ALA A 38 -8.89 -2.20 10.22
C ALA A 38 -8.63 -1.37 8.96
N PHE A 39 -7.55 -1.68 8.25
CA PHE A 39 -7.38 -1.19 6.88
C PHE A 39 -8.42 -1.88 6.01
N GLU A 40 -9.17 -1.08 5.26
CA GLU A 40 -10.04 -1.55 4.19
C GLU A 40 -9.18 -1.61 2.92
N ILE A 41 -9.11 -2.79 2.29
CA ILE A 41 -8.33 -3.00 1.08
C ILE A 41 -9.30 -3.32 -0.03
N SER A 42 -9.30 -2.49 -1.07
CA SER A 42 -10.18 -2.64 -2.23
C SER A 42 -9.36 -2.55 -3.50
N ASP A 43 -9.72 -3.34 -4.50
CA ASP A 43 -9.21 -3.20 -5.88
C ASP A 43 -10.19 -2.40 -6.75
N GLU A 44 -11.26 -1.86 -6.15
CA GLU A 44 -12.17 -0.96 -6.84
C GLU A 44 -11.42 0.31 -7.23
N ILE A 45 -11.26 0.46 -8.53
CA ILE A 45 -10.69 1.64 -9.15
C ILE A 45 -11.83 2.66 -9.25
N GLU A 46 -11.87 3.64 -8.35
CA GLU A 46 -12.70 4.84 -8.51
C GLU A 46 -12.04 5.76 -9.56
N GLU A 47 -12.08 5.34 -10.83
CA GLU A 47 -11.61 6.16 -11.95
C GLU A 47 -12.66 7.22 -12.26
N THR A 48 -12.54 8.38 -11.63
CA THR A 48 -13.37 9.56 -11.95
C THR A 48 -12.60 10.48 -12.88
N TYR A 49 -12.26 10.00 -14.07
CA TYR A 49 -11.70 10.85 -15.13
C TYR A 49 -12.81 11.53 -15.92
N LYS A 50 -12.51 12.69 -16.50
CA LYS A 50 -13.34 13.20 -17.60
C LYS A 50 -13.23 12.24 -18.79
N PRO A 51 -14.30 12.04 -19.60
CA PRO A 51 -14.35 11.01 -20.65
C PRO A 51 -13.22 11.00 -21.70
N GLY A 52 -12.45 12.09 -21.88
CA GLY A 52 -11.26 12.08 -22.76
C GLY A 52 -9.93 11.78 -22.05
N ILE A 53 -9.84 12.06 -20.74
CA ILE A 53 -8.60 11.87 -19.99
C ILE A 53 -8.33 10.39 -19.70
N ALA A 54 -9.38 9.57 -19.59
CA ALA A 54 -9.22 8.13 -19.44
C ALA A 54 -8.49 7.50 -20.63
N GLU A 55 -8.84 7.93 -21.85
CA GLU A 55 -8.21 7.47 -23.10
C GLU A 55 -6.76 7.97 -23.18
N GLU A 56 -6.53 9.26 -22.91
CA GLU A 56 -5.17 9.83 -22.88
C GLU A 56 -4.27 9.12 -21.84
N MET A 57 -4.80 8.79 -20.67
CA MET A 57 -4.08 8.02 -19.65
C MET A 57 -3.74 6.60 -20.12
N ALA A 58 -4.66 5.94 -20.83
CA ALA A 58 -4.44 4.62 -21.39
C ALA A 58 -3.35 4.64 -22.47
N ASP A 59 -3.41 5.60 -23.39
CA ASP A 59 -2.43 5.80 -24.45
C ASP A 59 -1.04 6.12 -23.90
N ALA A 60 -0.94 7.06 -22.96
CA ALA A 60 0.32 7.40 -22.29
C ALA A 60 0.91 6.19 -21.53
N THR A 61 0.05 5.38 -20.90
CA THR A 61 0.47 4.14 -20.23
C THR A 61 0.96 3.09 -21.24
N LEU A 62 0.36 3.02 -22.42
CA LEU A 62 0.81 2.13 -23.50
C LEU A 62 2.17 2.57 -24.04
N LEU A 63 2.39 3.87 -24.25
CA LEU A 63 3.69 4.42 -24.65
C LEU A 63 4.78 4.03 -23.63
N LEU A 64 4.49 4.19 -22.34
CA LEU A 64 5.40 3.81 -21.27
C LEU A 64 5.73 2.31 -21.30
N LYS A 65 4.73 1.45 -21.47
CA LYS A 65 4.91 -0.01 -21.53
C LYS A 65 5.66 -0.48 -22.76
N THR A 66 5.54 0.24 -23.87
CA THR A 66 6.18 -0.10 -25.16
C THR A 66 7.57 0.52 -25.32
N GLY A 67 8.04 1.31 -24.34
CA GLY A 67 9.38 1.89 -24.34
C GLY A 67 9.50 3.22 -25.08
N HIS A 68 8.38 3.83 -25.49
CA HIS A 68 8.32 5.18 -26.05
C HIS A 68 8.37 6.20 -24.90
N LEU A 69 9.51 6.26 -24.23
CA LEU A 69 9.65 6.92 -22.92
C LEU A 69 9.54 8.45 -22.98
N ILE A 70 10.00 9.04 -24.08
CA ILE A 70 9.95 10.50 -24.30
C ILE A 70 8.50 10.91 -24.54
N GLU A 71 7.79 10.19 -25.41
CA GLU A 71 6.40 10.43 -25.71
C GLU A 71 5.51 10.18 -24.49
N ALA A 72 5.78 9.12 -23.71
CA ALA A 72 5.08 8.87 -22.46
C ALA A 72 5.28 10.00 -21.45
N ARG A 73 6.53 10.48 -21.28
CA ARG A 73 6.83 11.62 -20.41
C ARG A 73 6.03 12.86 -20.82
N ASP A 74 6.07 13.22 -22.10
CA ASP A 74 5.42 14.43 -22.61
C ASP A 74 3.89 14.32 -22.49
N ALA A 75 3.32 13.14 -22.74
CA ALA A 75 1.90 12.87 -22.56
C ALA A 75 1.47 13.03 -21.09
N PHE A 76 2.19 12.42 -20.14
CA PHE A 76 1.84 12.56 -18.72
C PHE A 76 2.03 13.98 -18.20
N GLN A 77 3.04 14.72 -18.68
CA GLN A 77 3.20 16.15 -18.34
C GLN A 77 2.01 16.97 -18.82
N SER A 78 1.54 16.75 -20.05
CA SER A 78 0.35 17.41 -20.59
C SER A 78 -0.91 17.10 -19.78
N ILE A 79 -1.09 15.82 -19.39
CA ILE A 79 -2.20 15.40 -18.53
C ILE A 79 -2.14 16.11 -17.17
N ILE A 80 -0.99 16.16 -16.52
CA ILE A 80 -0.81 16.82 -15.21
C ILE A 80 -1.09 18.32 -15.30
N GLN A 81 -0.65 18.99 -16.37
CA GLN A 81 -0.92 20.43 -16.57
C GLN A 81 -2.41 20.73 -16.70
N ARG A 82 -3.17 19.83 -17.33
CA ARG A 82 -4.62 19.99 -17.54
C ARG A 82 -5.45 19.52 -16.34
N GLU A 83 -5.03 18.45 -15.70
CA GLU A 83 -5.75 17.77 -14.60
C GLU A 83 -4.76 17.36 -13.48
N PRO A 84 -4.32 18.32 -12.65
CA PRO A 84 -3.30 18.09 -11.64
C PRO A 84 -3.74 17.16 -10.49
N GLN A 85 -5.01 16.78 -10.43
CA GLN A 85 -5.59 15.89 -9.42
C GLN A 85 -5.47 14.39 -9.75
N ILE A 86 -4.80 14.02 -10.85
CA ILE A 86 -4.64 12.62 -11.25
C ILE A 86 -3.32 12.06 -10.72
N ARG A 87 -3.36 11.45 -9.53
CA ARG A 87 -2.17 10.92 -8.85
C ARG A 87 -1.42 9.86 -9.67
N GLU A 88 -2.15 9.07 -10.47
CA GLU A 88 -1.61 8.03 -11.34
C GLU A 88 -0.68 8.61 -12.42
N ALA A 89 -0.97 9.82 -12.92
CA ALA A 89 -0.14 10.51 -13.91
C ALA A 89 1.22 10.88 -13.33
N TYR A 90 1.27 11.38 -12.09
CA TYR A 90 2.55 11.67 -11.41
C TYR A 90 3.38 10.40 -11.20
N ALA A 91 2.73 9.29 -10.81
CA ALA A 91 3.45 8.03 -10.63
C ALA A 91 4.01 7.50 -11.95
N ASN A 92 3.22 7.51 -13.02
CA ASN A 92 3.68 7.02 -14.33
C ASN A 92 4.73 7.93 -14.95
N LEU A 93 4.62 9.25 -14.80
CA LEU A 93 5.66 10.20 -15.23
C LEU A 93 6.97 9.97 -14.45
N ALA A 94 6.90 9.70 -13.14
CA ALA A 94 8.10 9.35 -12.37
C ALA A 94 8.74 8.05 -12.87
N VAL A 95 7.94 7.05 -13.25
CA VAL A 95 8.44 5.82 -13.87
C VAL A 95 9.12 6.12 -15.22
N ALA A 96 8.53 6.99 -16.05
CA ALA A 96 9.13 7.40 -17.31
C ALA A 96 10.50 8.05 -17.10
N TYR A 97 10.61 8.99 -16.15
CA TYR A 97 11.89 9.62 -15.78
C TYR A 97 12.93 8.60 -15.31
N LEU A 98 12.53 7.66 -14.45
CA LEU A 98 13.44 6.61 -13.99
C LEU A 98 13.94 5.72 -15.13
N GLN A 99 13.07 5.36 -16.08
CA GLN A 99 13.46 4.54 -17.24
C GLN A 99 14.34 5.32 -18.23
N LEU A 100 14.19 6.64 -18.30
CA LEU A 100 15.10 7.55 -19.02
C LEU A 100 16.44 7.76 -18.30
N GLY A 101 16.60 7.26 -17.07
CA GLY A 101 17.79 7.45 -16.25
C GLY A 101 17.82 8.75 -15.46
N ASP A 102 16.78 9.59 -15.57
CA ASP A 102 16.67 10.86 -14.86
C ASP A 102 16.09 10.65 -13.46
N GLN A 103 16.96 10.24 -12.54
CA GLN A 103 16.57 10.02 -11.15
C GLN A 103 16.23 11.30 -10.39
N GLU A 104 16.79 12.44 -10.80
CA GLU A 104 16.57 13.71 -10.12
C GLU A 104 15.19 14.27 -10.44
N ALA A 105 14.77 14.22 -11.71
CA ALA A 105 13.42 14.60 -12.11
C ALA A 105 12.36 13.70 -11.46
N ALA A 106 12.59 12.38 -11.38
CA ALA A 106 11.69 11.47 -10.67
C ALA A 106 11.58 11.84 -9.17
N GLU A 107 12.69 12.20 -8.53
CA GLU A 107 12.70 12.59 -7.11
C GLU A 107 11.99 13.92 -6.86
N ALA A 108 12.18 14.91 -7.74
CA ALA A 108 11.47 16.18 -7.72
C ALA A 108 9.96 15.97 -7.87
N LEU A 109 9.57 15.15 -8.84
CA LEU A 109 8.17 14.83 -9.10
C LEU A 109 7.51 14.08 -7.94
N TRP A 110 8.24 13.20 -7.24
CA TRP A 110 7.71 12.56 -6.03
C TRP A 110 7.46 13.57 -4.91
N ARG A 111 8.30 14.59 -4.75
CA ARG A 111 8.06 15.67 -3.77
C ARG A 111 6.82 16.47 -4.13
N GLU A 112 6.67 16.85 -5.39
CA GLU A 112 5.46 17.53 -5.88
C GLU A 112 4.20 16.68 -5.65
N ALA A 113 4.24 15.39 -6.00
CA ALA A 113 3.14 14.47 -5.77
C ALA A 113 2.81 14.30 -4.28
N ILE A 114 3.79 14.45 -3.38
CA ILE A 114 3.60 14.40 -1.92
C ILE A 114 2.85 15.64 -1.43
N ASP A 115 3.10 16.79 -2.02
CA ASP A 115 2.47 18.07 -1.69
C ASP A 115 1.01 18.10 -2.17
N VAL A 116 0.76 17.66 -3.42
CA VAL A 116 -0.59 17.56 -3.99
C VAL A 116 -1.40 16.43 -3.36
N PHE A 117 -0.76 15.29 -3.10
CA PHE A 117 -1.41 14.12 -2.51
C PHE A 117 -0.72 13.69 -1.20
N PRO A 118 -1.06 14.30 -0.06
CA PRO A 118 -0.42 14.05 1.24
C PRO A 118 -0.49 12.61 1.77
N ARG A 119 -1.32 11.77 1.15
CA ARG A 119 -1.54 10.37 1.54
C ARG A 119 -1.22 9.38 0.42
N TYR A 120 -0.66 9.85 -0.70
CA TYR A 120 -0.31 8.98 -1.80
C TYR A 120 0.91 8.13 -1.44
N VAL A 121 0.76 6.81 -1.54
CA VAL A 121 1.75 5.84 -1.07
C VAL A 121 2.96 5.80 -1.99
N PHE A 122 2.73 5.81 -3.30
CA PHE A 122 3.78 5.60 -4.30
C PHE A 122 4.99 6.54 -4.15
N PRO A 123 4.83 7.88 -4.12
CA PRO A 123 5.99 8.77 -3.99
C PRO A 123 6.66 8.66 -2.62
N ARG A 124 5.88 8.48 -1.54
CA ARG A 124 6.42 8.33 -0.17
C ARG A 124 7.26 7.08 -0.01
N ALA A 125 6.76 5.94 -0.49
CA ALA A 125 7.48 4.68 -0.41
C ALA A 125 8.76 4.70 -1.26
N ASN A 126 8.73 5.29 -2.46
CA ASN A 126 9.92 5.43 -3.30
C ASN A 126 10.99 6.32 -2.65
N LEU A 127 10.62 7.48 -2.11
CA LEU A 127 11.55 8.34 -1.38
C LEU A 127 12.08 7.66 -0.11
N ALA A 128 11.23 6.95 0.64
CA ALA A 128 11.63 6.21 1.82
C ALA A 128 12.66 5.12 1.48
N GLN A 129 12.47 4.36 0.40
CA GLN A 129 13.46 3.38 -0.07
C GLN A 129 14.79 4.04 -0.45
N ARG A 130 14.76 5.23 -1.03
CA ARG A 130 15.97 5.99 -1.38
C ARG A 130 16.69 6.48 -0.12
N CYS A 131 15.96 6.92 0.89
CA CYS A 131 16.51 7.24 2.21
C CYS A 131 17.14 6.01 2.89
N LEU A 132 16.47 4.85 2.86
CA LEU A 132 17.02 3.59 3.37
C LEU A 132 18.31 3.18 2.67
N ARG A 133 18.41 3.32 1.34
CA ARG A 133 19.66 3.05 0.60
C ARG A 133 20.81 3.95 1.02
N ARG A 134 20.52 5.15 1.52
CA ARG A 134 21.50 6.11 2.06
C ARG A 134 21.72 5.96 3.57
N GLY A 135 21.12 4.96 4.22
CA GLY A 135 21.21 4.77 5.67
C GLY A 135 20.41 5.77 6.50
N ARG A 136 19.57 6.60 5.88
CA ARG A 136 18.78 7.65 6.54
C ARG A 136 17.43 7.07 6.97
N VAL A 137 17.47 6.24 8.00
CA VAL A 137 16.32 5.44 8.45
C VAL A 137 15.20 6.33 9.03
N ASP A 138 15.55 7.34 9.81
CA ASP A 138 14.57 8.26 10.43
C ASP A 138 13.79 9.08 9.39
N GLU A 139 14.48 9.54 8.34
CA GLU A 139 13.82 10.22 7.21
C GLU A 139 12.84 9.28 6.48
N ALA A 140 13.22 8.01 6.30
CA ALA A 140 12.36 7.01 5.68
C ALA A 140 11.11 6.73 6.51
N GLU A 141 11.24 6.65 7.83
CA GLU A 141 10.09 6.50 8.73
C GLU A 141 9.16 7.72 8.68
N SER A 142 9.74 8.93 8.73
CA SER A 142 8.97 10.18 8.68
C SER A 142 8.13 10.30 7.40
N LEU A 143 8.66 9.82 6.27
CA LEU A 143 7.93 9.80 4.99
C LEU A 143 6.69 8.87 5.01
N LEU A 144 6.73 7.80 5.80
CA LEU A 144 5.65 6.81 5.87
C LEU A 144 4.61 7.11 6.97
N LYS A 145 4.99 7.87 8.00
CA LYS A 145 4.11 8.23 9.13
C LYS A 145 2.73 8.81 8.73
N PRO A 146 2.59 9.67 7.70
CA PRO A 146 1.28 10.13 7.26
C PRO A 146 0.33 9.01 6.80
N LEU A 147 0.87 7.89 6.33
CA LEU A 147 0.10 6.75 5.82
C LEU A 147 -0.59 5.95 6.94
N GLU A 148 -0.17 6.08 8.20
CA GLU A 148 -0.86 5.48 9.36
C GLU A 148 -2.29 5.98 9.53
N LYS A 149 -2.59 7.19 9.02
CA LYS A 149 -3.91 7.80 9.05
C LYS A 149 -4.81 7.35 7.90
N VAL A 150 -4.26 6.63 6.92
CA VAL A 150 -5.00 6.08 5.78
C VAL A 150 -5.80 4.87 6.26
N ARG A 151 -7.10 4.86 5.94
CA ARG A 151 -8.02 3.77 6.31
C ARG A 151 -8.32 2.84 5.16
N ARG A 152 -8.30 3.37 3.93
CA ARG A 152 -8.58 2.65 2.69
C ARG A 152 -7.34 2.65 1.83
N PHE A 153 -6.95 1.47 1.36
CA PHE A 153 -5.85 1.30 0.43
C PHE A 153 -6.30 0.53 -0.80
N HIS A 154 -5.77 0.90 -1.95
CA HIS A 154 -5.68 -0.03 -3.06
C HIS A 154 -4.72 -1.19 -2.69
N SER A 155 -4.95 -2.44 -3.15
CA SER A 155 -4.10 -3.57 -2.74
C SER A 155 -2.62 -3.36 -3.09
N GLY A 156 -2.33 -2.78 -4.25
CA GLY A 156 -0.98 -2.43 -4.68
C GLY A 156 -0.32 -1.40 -3.76
N GLU A 157 -1.08 -0.37 -3.34
CA GLU A 157 -0.59 0.64 -2.41
C GLU A 157 -0.35 0.04 -1.02
N PHE A 158 -1.29 -0.79 -0.53
CA PHE A 158 -1.14 -1.48 0.75
C PHE A 158 0.11 -2.35 0.76
N ARG A 159 0.31 -3.15 -0.31
CA ARG A 159 1.52 -3.97 -0.47
C ARG A 159 2.78 -3.12 -0.42
N PHE A 160 2.82 -2.03 -1.18
CA PHE A 160 4.01 -1.21 -1.29
C PHE A 160 4.35 -0.50 0.03
N TYR A 161 3.32 0.00 0.71
CA TYR A 161 3.43 0.57 2.06
C TYR A 161 4.00 -0.46 3.05
N VAL A 162 3.39 -1.64 3.14
CA VAL A 162 3.78 -2.67 4.12
C VAL A 162 5.21 -3.17 3.87
N LEU A 163 5.58 -3.42 2.61
CA LEU A 163 6.95 -3.84 2.28
C LEU A 163 7.97 -2.78 2.69
N THR A 164 7.71 -1.52 2.35
CA THR A 164 8.65 -0.43 2.65
C THR A 164 8.73 -0.15 4.15
N TYR A 165 7.61 -0.17 4.87
CA TYR A 165 7.60 0.01 6.33
C TYR A 165 8.28 -1.17 7.05
N SER A 166 8.12 -2.39 6.53
CA SER A 166 8.85 -3.56 7.06
C SER A 166 10.37 -3.42 6.87
N ASP A 167 10.81 -2.86 5.75
CA ASP A 167 12.23 -2.57 5.53
C ASP A 167 12.76 -1.48 6.48
N VAL A 168 11.96 -0.45 6.79
CA VAL A 168 12.29 0.57 7.81
C VAL A 168 12.46 -0.10 9.19
N LEU A 169 11.49 -0.89 9.63
CA LEU A 169 11.53 -1.60 10.91
C LEU A 169 12.73 -2.56 11.00
N ALA A 170 13.05 -3.26 9.90
CA ALA A 170 14.22 -4.12 9.84
C ALA A 170 15.53 -3.32 9.94
N ALA A 171 15.61 -2.14 9.30
CA ALA A 171 16.77 -1.25 9.39
C ALA A 171 16.96 -0.69 10.81
N GLN A 172 15.88 -0.52 11.58
CA GLN A 172 15.90 -0.17 13.01
C GLN A 172 16.22 -1.36 13.93
N GLY A 173 16.36 -2.58 13.39
CA GLY A 173 16.57 -3.81 14.17
C GLY A 173 15.30 -4.40 14.79
N ASN A 174 14.12 -3.84 14.50
CA ASN A 174 12.83 -4.33 14.98
C ASN A 174 12.27 -5.46 14.10
N TYR A 175 12.96 -6.59 14.06
CA TYR A 175 12.61 -7.73 13.20
C TYR A 175 11.26 -8.37 13.53
N ALA A 176 10.85 -8.36 14.80
CA ALA A 176 9.57 -8.93 15.22
C ALA A 176 8.37 -8.11 14.69
N ALA A 177 8.48 -6.78 14.71
CA ALA A 177 7.47 -5.90 14.13
C ALA A 177 7.45 -6.04 12.60
N ALA A 178 8.62 -6.05 11.95
CA ALA A 178 8.72 -6.24 10.50
C ALA A 178 8.02 -7.55 10.05
N LEU A 179 8.27 -8.66 10.75
CA LEU A 179 7.63 -9.94 10.46
C LEU A 179 6.11 -9.89 10.70
N SER A 180 5.65 -9.13 11.70
CA SER A 180 4.22 -8.96 11.98
C SER A 180 3.50 -8.24 10.84
N TRP A 181 4.12 -7.20 10.29
CA TRP A 181 3.63 -6.47 9.11
C TRP A 181 3.59 -7.34 7.85
N LEU A 182 4.64 -8.10 7.62
CA LEU A 182 4.70 -9.07 6.52
C LEU A 182 3.63 -10.17 6.63
N ASN A 183 3.38 -10.68 7.84
CA ASN A 183 2.30 -11.63 8.10
C ASN A 183 0.91 -11.02 7.88
N LEU A 184 0.74 -9.73 8.23
CA LEU A 184 -0.48 -9.00 7.93
C LEU A 184 -0.72 -8.92 6.42
N LEU A 185 0.31 -8.57 5.65
CA LEU A 185 0.25 -8.54 4.18
C LEU A 185 -0.18 -9.90 3.61
N SER A 186 0.44 -10.99 4.07
CA SER A 186 0.10 -12.35 3.59
C SER A 186 -1.35 -12.75 3.90
N LYS A 187 -1.92 -12.29 5.02
CA LYS A 187 -3.32 -12.57 5.38
C LYS A 187 -4.31 -11.71 4.60
N ALA A 188 -3.93 -10.45 4.37
CA ALA A 188 -4.77 -9.48 3.68
C ALA A 188 -4.81 -9.71 2.17
N LEU A 189 -3.69 -10.12 1.57
CA LEU A 189 -3.55 -10.38 0.12
C LEU A 189 -3.09 -11.82 -0.16
N PRO A 190 -3.90 -12.85 0.19
CA PRO A 190 -3.50 -14.26 0.11
C PRO A 190 -3.36 -14.79 -1.32
N ARG A 191 -3.90 -14.10 -2.34
CA ARG A 191 -3.84 -14.50 -3.76
C ARG A 191 -2.79 -13.77 -4.60
N SER A 192 -1.87 -13.02 -3.98
CA SER A 192 -0.77 -12.38 -4.71
C SER A 192 0.37 -13.38 -4.95
N PRO A 193 0.70 -13.80 -6.19
CA PRO A 193 1.72 -14.81 -6.41
C PRO A 193 3.13 -14.33 -5.97
N GLY A 194 3.82 -15.13 -5.17
CA GLY A 194 5.27 -15.38 -5.32
C GLY A 194 6.34 -14.32 -4.98
N VAL A 195 6.05 -13.08 -4.62
CA VAL A 195 7.12 -12.06 -4.43
C VAL A 195 7.29 -11.64 -2.97
N TRP A 196 7.81 -12.57 -2.14
CA TRP A 196 8.66 -12.16 -1.03
C TRP A 196 9.91 -11.52 -1.65
N PRO A 197 10.24 -10.24 -1.39
CA PRO A 197 11.52 -9.66 -1.82
C PRO A 197 12.66 -10.59 -1.45
N ARG A 198 13.66 -10.75 -2.32
CA ARG A 198 14.80 -11.67 -2.10
C ARG A 198 15.43 -11.49 -0.70
N ARG A 199 15.46 -10.25 -0.21
CA ARG A 199 15.90 -9.87 1.14
C ARG A 199 15.02 -10.48 2.23
N VAL A 200 13.70 -10.39 2.13
CA VAL A 200 12.75 -10.99 3.10
C VAL A 200 12.88 -12.51 3.13
N ARG A 201 13.04 -13.16 1.97
CA ARG A 201 13.28 -14.61 1.87
C ARG A 201 14.62 -15.00 2.50
N TYR A 202 15.67 -14.22 2.24
CA TYR A 202 17.00 -14.37 2.84
C TYR A 202 16.97 -14.22 4.37
N TRP A 203 16.24 -13.23 4.88
CA TRP A 203 16.07 -13.00 6.32
C TRP A 203 15.26 -14.10 7.01
N ILE A 204 14.16 -14.56 6.40
CA ILE A 204 13.37 -15.70 6.90
C ILE A 204 14.21 -16.97 6.92
N GLY A 205 15.00 -17.24 5.88
CA GLY A 205 15.94 -18.37 5.85
C GLY A 205 16.93 -18.34 7.02
N ARG A 206 17.56 -17.18 7.30
CA ARG A 206 18.51 -17.02 8.40
C ARG A 206 17.85 -17.22 9.78
N LEU A 207 16.60 -16.79 9.95
CA LEU A 207 15.81 -16.98 11.18
C LEU A 207 15.39 -18.44 11.42
N LEU A 208 15.05 -19.17 10.36
CA LEU A 208 14.70 -20.59 10.43
C LEU A 208 15.92 -21.48 10.70
N HIS A 209 17.09 -21.14 10.13
CA HIS A 209 18.34 -21.88 10.39
C HIS A 209 18.96 -21.59 11.77
N ARG A 210 18.67 -20.44 12.40
CA ARG A 210 19.08 -20.17 13.79
C ARG A 210 18.29 -20.95 14.86
N LYS A 211 17.23 -21.67 14.48
CA LYS A 211 16.37 -22.44 15.40
C LYS A 211 16.57 -23.95 15.38
N GLN A 212 17.60 -24.48 14.70
CA GLN A 212 18.03 -25.85 14.95
C GLN A 212 19.20 -25.83 15.94
N PRO A 213 18.97 -26.03 17.26
CA PRO A 213 20.04 -26.47 18.12
C PRO A 213 20.50 -27.83 17.60
N SER A 214 21.80 -27.94 17.37
CA SER A 214 22.54 -29.17 17.17
C SER A 214 22.12 -30.22 18.20
N GLN A 215 21.28 -31.17 17.80
CA GLN A 215 21.25 -32.48 18.45
C GLN A 215 22.45 -33.27 17.94
N SER A 216 23.61 -32.92 18.47
CA SER A 216 24.82 -33.73 18.38
C SER A 216 25.81 -33.22 19.42
N GLN A 217 25.58 -33.63 20.68
CA GLN A 217 26.58 -34.08 21.64
C GLN A 217 25.93 -34.17 23.04
N MET A 218 25.68 -35.39 23.50
CA MET A 218 25.90 -35.88 24.88
C MET A 218 25.24 -37.26 25.03
N GLY A 219 26.06 -38.28 25.33
CA GLY A 219 25.64 -39.59 25.86
C GLY A 219 25.52 -40.69 24.82
#